data_AF-A0A6N7WQI5-F1
#
_entry.id   AF-A0A6N7WQI5-F1
#
_cell.length_a   1.000
_cell.length_b   1.000
_cell.length_c   1.000
_cell.angle_alpha   90.00
_cell.angle_beta   90.00
_cell.angle_gamma   90.00
#
_symmetry.space_group_name_H-M   'P 1'
#
loop_
_entity.id
_entity.type
_entity.pdbx_description
1 polymer ?
#
loop_
_entity_poly.entity_id
_entity_poly.type
_entity_poly.pdbx_seq_one_letter_code
_entity_poly.pdbx_strand_id
1 'polypeptide(L)'
;MSISIPIAQIRFRKAFLKTHTLDDLSFKTPFTPVLPYITIVLLVISIIGIAWDASQRAGLYFGIPFVLLYYGYHYLRYKKW
;
A
#
# COMPACT_ATOMS: atom_id res chain seq x y z
N MET A 1 -1.27 10.12 2.50
CA MET A 1 0.01 9.55 3.01
C MET A 1 -0.08 8.04 2.82
N SER A 2 0.45 7.56 1.70
CA SER A 2 -0.01 6.34 1.05
C SER A 2 0.78 5.08 1.48
N ILE A 3 0.13 3.92 1.44
CA ILE A 3 0.71 2.57 1.65
C ILE A 3 2.01 2.32 0.85
N SER A 4 2.27 3.11 -0.20
CA SER A 4 3.51 3.08 -0.98
C SER A 4 4.78 3.28 -0.15
N ILE A 5 4.75 4.10 0.91
CA ILE A 5 5.94 4.38 1.74
C ILE A 5 6.43 3.14 2.49
N PRO A 6 5.61 2.47 3.34
CA PRO A 6 6.08 1.26 4.03
C PRO A 6 6.41 0.11 3.05
N ILE A 7 5.70 0.01 1.91
CA ILE A 7 6.03 -0.96 0.87
C ILE A 7 7.42 -0.68 0.27
N ALA A 8 7.71 0.59 -0.06
CA ALA A 8 9.01 0.99 -0.58
C ALA A 8 10.12 0.68 0.42
N GLN A 9 9.90 0.92 1.72
CA GLN A 9 10.85 0.57 2.79
C GLN A 9 11.14 -0.94 2.84
N ILE A 10 10.11 -1.78 2.75
CA ILE A 10 10.27 -3.25 2.73
C ILE A 10 11.04 -3.69 1.48
N ARG A 11 10.68 -3.17 0.30
CA ARG A 11 11.34 -3.52 -0.96
C ARG A 11 12.79 -3.04 -1.01
N PHE A 12 13.06 -1.82 -0.56
CA PHE A 12 14.41 -1.28 -0.45
C PHE A 12 15.27 -2.15 0.46
N ARG A 13 14.80 -2.49 1.66
CA ARG A 13 15.53 -3.37 2.57
C ARG A 13 15.82 -4.74 1.95
N LYS A 14 14.83 -5.35 1.28
CA LYS A 14 15.02 -6.63 0.58
C LYS A 14 16.03 -6.53 -0.57
N ALA A 15 16.07 -5.43 -1.30
CA ALA A 15 17.02 -5.23 -2.39
C ALA A 15 18.42 -4.93 -1.85
N PHE A 16 18.53 -4.09 -0.82
CA PHE A 16 19.78 -3.69 -0.19
C PHE A 16 20.51 -4.89 0.44
N LEU A 17 19.77 -5.76 1.15
CA LEU A 17 20.32 -6.98 1.78
C LEU A 17 20.84 -8.02 0.78
N LYS A 18 20.59 -7.88 -0.53
CA LYS A 18 21.15 -8.78 -1.54
C LYS A 18 22.60 -8.43 -1.88
N THR A 19 23.02 -7.19 -1.66
CA THR A 19 24.33 -6.68 -2.08
C THR A 19 25.13 -6.04 -0.96
N HIS A 20 24.49 -5.66 0.16
CA HIS A 20 25.12 -4.95 1.27
C HIS A 20 24.71 -5.53 2.62
N THR A 21 25.50 -5.25 3.64
CA THR A 21 25.22 -5.67 5.03
C THR A 21 24.46 -4.57 5.77
N LEU A 22 23.79 -4.93 6.88
CA LEU A 22 23.01 -3.96 7.67
C LEU A 22 23.87 -2.85 8.29
N ASP A 23 25.18 -3.05 8.40
CA ASP A 23 26.12 -2.09 8.96
C ASP A 23 26.55 -1.02 7.95
N ASP A 24 26.43 -1.30 6.64
CA ASP A 24 26.62 -0.29 5.57
C ASP A 24 25.47 0.72 5.49
N LEU A 25 24.41 0.53 6.30
CA LEU A 25 23.23 1.38 6.26
C LEU A 25 23.42 2.62 7.13
N SER A 26 23.72 3.77 6.50
CA SER A 26 23.88 5.06 7.19
C SER A 26 22.62 5.53 7.93
N PHE A 27 21.43 5.09 7.50
CA PHE A 27 20.16 5.47 8.10
C PHE A 27 19.38 4.23 8.55
N LYS A 28 19.29 4.02 9.86
CA LYS A 28 18.54 2.93 10.49
C LYS A 28 17.26 3.52 11.09
N THR A 29 16.10 3.15 10.55
CA THR A 29 14.82 3.57 11.14
C THR A 29 14.57 2.81 12.44
N PRO A 30 14.15 3.48 13.53
CA PRO A 30 13.86 2.81 14.80
C PRO A 30 12.75 1.77 14.59
N PHE A 31 12.81 0.65 15.32
CA PHE A 31 11.85 -0.46 15.25
C PHE A 31 11.77 -1.18 13.88
N THR A 32 12.77 -1.05 13.01
CA THR A 32 12.89 -1.94 11.84
C THR A 32 13.27 -3.37 12.26
N PRO A 33 12.76 -4.42 11.59
CA PRO A 33 11.93 -4.40 10.38
C PRO A 33 10.42 -4.32 10.63
N VAL A 34 9.97 -4.16 11.88
CA VAL A 34 8.55 -4.30 12.28
C VAL A 34 7.73 -3.04 11.93
N LEU A 35 8.34 -1.86 12.02
CA LEU A 35 7.67 -0.57 11.81
C LEU A 35 6.88 -0.47 10.49
N PRO A 36 7.42 -0.85 9.31
CA PRO A 36 6.65 -0.81 8.06
C PRO A 36 5.39 -1.67 8.07
N TYR A 37 5.43 -2.84 8.72
CA TYR A 37 4.27 -3.73 8.82
C TYR A 37 3.19 -3.15 9.73
N ILE A 38 3.58 -2.56 10.86
CA ILE A 38 2.67 -1.83 11.75
C ILE A 38 1.97 -0.72 10.97
N THR A 39 2.73 0.10 10.22
CA THR A 39 2.16 1.18 9.41
C THR A 39 1.17 0.65 8.37
N ILE A 40 1.46 -0.45 7.69
CA ILE A 40 0.53 -1.09 6.74
C ILE A 40 -0.76 -1.50 7.47
N VAL A 41 -0.65 -2.15 8.62
CA VAL A 41 -1.80 -2.59 9.42
C VAL A 41 -2.66 -1.39 9.86
N LEU A 42 -2.06 -0.32 10.40
CA LEU A 42 -2.80 0.88 10.79
C LEU A 42 -3.49 1.54 9.60
N LEU A 43 -2.85 1.60 8.43
CA LEU A 43 -3.46 2.15 7.22
C LEU A 43 -4.65 1.30 6.75
N VAL A 44 -4.55 -0.03 6.82
CA VAL A 44 -5.67 -0.92 6.50
C VAL A 44 -6.82 -0.75 7.49
N ILE A 45 -6.53 -0.68 8.79
CA ILE A 45 -7.53 -0.40 9.84
C ILE A 45 -8.20 0.94 9.59
N SER A 46 -7.44 1.97 9.21
CA SER A 46 -7.98 3.28 8.87
C SER A 46 -8.97 3.19 7.70
N ILE A 47 -8.64 2.45 6.64
CA ILE A 47 -9.57 2.22 5.50
C ILE A 47 -10.85 1.51 5.95
N ILE A 48 -10.74 0.52 6.85
CA ILE A 48 -11.92 -0.16 7.42
C ILE A 48 -12.76 0.82 8.25
N GLY A 49 -12.13 1.71 9.02
CA GLY A 49 -12.81 2.77 9.77
C GLY A 49 -13.61 3.70 8.86
N ILE A 50 -13.03 4.10 7.72
CA ILE A 50 -13.71 4.91 6.69
C ILE A 50 -14.94 4.17 6.12
N ALA A 51 -14.84 2.85 5.95
CA ALA A 51 -15.97 2.03 5.52
C ALA A 51 -17.10 1.97 6.56
N TRP A 52 -16.84 2.25 7.84
CA TRP A 52 -17.87 2.33 8.88
C TRP A 52 -18.41 3.75 9.08
N ASP A 53 -17.62 4.77 8.78
CA ASP A 53 -18.01 6.18 8.86
C ASP A 53 -19.07 6.53 7.80
N ALA A 54 -20.28 6.87 8.25
CA ALA A 54 -21.39 7.20 7.37
C ALA A 54 -21.11 8.41 6.45
N SER A 55 -20.24 9.33 6.87
CA SER A 55 -19.91 10.52 6.09
C SER A 55 -18.95 10.24 4.93
N GLN A 56 -18.03 9.27 5.10
CA GLN A 56 -16.98 8.96 4.13
C GLN A 56 -17.25 7.69 3.33
N ARG A 57 -18.10 6.78 3.82
CA ARG A 57 -18.49 5.53 3.17
C ARG A 57 -19.09 5.72 1.78
N ALA A 58 -19.81 6.83 1.56
CA ALA A 58 -20.35 7.15 0.24
C ALA A 58 -19.23 7.22 -0.81
N GLY A 59 -18.12 7.91 -0.50
CA GLY A 59 -16.96 7.99 -1.40
C GLY A 59 -16.36 6.62 -1.72
N LEU A 60 -16.35 5.70 -0.75
CA LEU A 60 -15.87 4.33 -0.96
C LEU A 60 -16.81 3.53 -1.87
N TYR A 61 -18.12 3.62 -1.63
CA TYR A 61 -19.15 2.93 -2.42
C TYR A 61 -19.31 3.46 -3.84
N PHE A 62 -19.00 4.72 -4.12
CA PHE A 62 -18.97 5.23 -5.49
C PHE A 62 -17.61 5.00 -6.16
N GLY A 63 -16.51 5.17 -5.42
CA GLY A 63 -15.16 5.06 -5.94
C GLY A 63 -14.78 3.63 -6.34
N ILE A 64 -15.07 2.62 -5.50
CA ILE A 64 -14.69 1.23 -5.79
C ILE A 64 -15.36 0.72 -7.07
N PRO A 65 -16.70 0.83 -7.24
CA PRO A 65 -17.34 0.41 -8.49
C PRO A 65 -16.84 1.18 -9.71
N PHE A 66 -16.58 2.48 -9.59
CA PHE A 66 -16.04 3.27 -10.70
C PHE A 66 -14.68 2.76 -11.17
N VAL A 67 -13.76 2.47 -10.24
CA VAL A 67 -12.44 1.91 -10.54
C VAL A 67 -12.57 0.51 -11.15
N LEU A 68 -13.44 -0.34 -10.59
CA LEU A 68 -13.69 -1.68 -11.12
C LEU A 68 -14.27 -1.66 -12.54
N LEU A 69 -15.19 -0.73 -12.83
CA LEU A 69 -15.76 -0.55 -14.16
C LEU A 69 -14.71 -0.13 -15.17
N TYR A 70 -13.88 0.87 -14.84
CA TYR A 70 -12.82 1.32 -15.74
C TYR A 70 -11.75 0.26 -15.95
N TYR A 71 -11.33 -0.42 -14.88
CA TYR A 71 -10.36 -1.51 -14.98
C TYR A 71 -10.92 -2.70 -15.76
N GLY A 72 -12.18 -3.05 -15.53
CA GLY A 72 -12.90 -4.08 -16.28
C GLY A 72 -13.04 -3.72 -17.76
N TYR A 73 -13.42 -2.48 -18.08
CA TYR A 73 -13.49 -2.00 -19.45
C TYR A 73 -12.12 -2.04 -20.14
N HIS A 74 -11.07 -1.55 -19.47
CA HIS A 74 -9.70 -1.64 -19.98
C HIS A 74 -9.29 -3.10 -20.20
N TYR A 75 -9.54 -3.97 -19.23
CA TYR A 75 -9.23 -5.39 -19.37
C TYR A 75 -9.98 -6.02 -20.56
N LEU A 76 -11.26 -5.75 -20.74
CA LEU A 76 -12.05 -6.27 -21.86
C LEU A 76 -11.61 -5.70 -23.22
N ARG A 77 -11.23 -4.40 -23.29
CA ARG A 77 -10.81 -3.73 -24.52
C ARG A 77 -9.37 -4.06 -24.94
N TYR A 78 -8.46 -4.21 -23.98
CA TYR A 78 -7.03 -4.40 -24.23
C TYR A 78 -6.57 -5.84 -24.02
N LYS A 79 -7.45 -6.75 -23.59
CA LYS A 79 -7.27 -8.20 -23.76
C LYS A 79 -7.46 -8.53 -25.24
N LYS A 80 -6.42 -8.20 -25.99
CA LYS A 80 -6.16 -8.67 -27.35
C LYS A 80 -6.09 -10.20 -27.27
N TRP A 81 -7.05 -10.87 -27.89
CA TRP A 81 -6.93 -12.30 -28.19
C TRP A 81 -5.69 -12.55 -29.04
#